data_AF-A0A398AFF6-F1
#
_entry.id   AF-A0A398AFF6-F1
#
_cell.length_a   1.000
_cell.length_b   1.000
_cell.length_c   1.000
_cell.angle_alpha   90.00
_cell.angle_beta   90.00
_cell.angle_gamma   90.00
#
_symmetry.space_group_name_H-M   'P 1'
#
loop_
_entity.id
_entity.type
_entity.pdbx_description
1 polymer ?
#
loop_
_entity_poly.entity_id
_entity_poly.type
_entity_poly.pdbx_seq_one_letter_code
_entity_poly.pdbx_strand_id
1 'polypeptide(L)'
;MGQFKMKLKLKWLEKMKKDKRELKKLIQVVEQAYAISLSPPVSETYDINHPDGSDKVYKSIVLHNKLTVLLISDPSAASNSAAMSVKFGSFDDPSDMQGLAHLIEHMVFSGSTIDGGENDFKDFVGMHGGDVFANTEPEYMGFSFTIVKDHFKAALEMFANMFN
;
A
#
# COMPACT_ATOMS: atom_id res chain seq x y z
N MET A 1 14.80 25.84 13.86
CA MET A 1 15.52 24.64 13.34
C MET A 1 15.79 24.65 11.82
N GLY A 2 15.58 25.76 11.08
CA GLY A 2 15.66 25.79 9.61
C GLY A 2 16.99 26.23 8.97
N GLN A 3 17.90 26.87 9.71
CA GLN A 3 19.13 27.43 9.10
C GLN A 3 20.27 26.42 8.94
N PHE A 4 20.29 25.33 9.73
CA PHE A 4 21.36 24.32 9.67
C PHE A 4 21.20 23.37 8.46
N LYS A 5 19.96 23.01 8.10
CA LYS A 5 19.64 22.19 6.90
C LYS A 5 20.04 22.89 5.59
N MET A 6 19.95 24.22 5.51
CA MET A 6 20.26 24.96 4.28
C MET A 6 21.78 25.12 4.04
N LYS A 7 22.58 25.31 5.10
CA LYS A 7 24.05 25.40 5.00
C LYS A 7 24.72 24.07 4.62
N LEU A 8 24.17 22.94 5.05
CA LEU A 8 24.65 21.60 4.66
C LEU A 8 24.39 21.31 3.17
N LYS A 9 23.24 21.74 2.63
CA LYS A 9 22.87 21.54 1.21
C LYS A 9 23.84 22.27 0.26
N LEU A 10 24.30 23.47 0.63
CA LEU A 10 25.18 24.31 -0.20
C LEU A 10 26.64 23.80 -0.25
N LYS A 11 27.22 23.38 0.88
CA LYS A 11 28.57 22.78 0.90
C LYS A 11 28.63 21.44 0.15
N TRP A 12 27.54 20.67 0.17
CA TRP A 12 27.43 19.40 -0.55
C TRP A 12 27.35 19.63 -2.07
N LEU A 13 26.57 20.61 -2.52
CA LEU A 13 26.46 21.02 -3.93
C LEU A 13 27.79 21.53 -4.52
N GLU A 14 28.60 22.28 -3.75
CA GLU A 14 29.92 22.75 -4.22
C GLU A 14 30.94 21.61 -4.40
N LYS A 15 30.88 20.57 -3.56
CA LYS A 15 31.71 19.36 -3.69
C LYS A 15 31.36 18.55 -4.95
N MET A 16 30.08 18.52 -5.32
CA MET A 16 29.55 17.79 -6.48
C MET A 16 29.82 18.47 -7.84
N LYS A 17 30.07 19.79 -7.85
CA LYS A 17 30.45 20.52 -9.09
C LYS A 17 31.80 20.09 -9.66
N LYS A 18 32.67 19.45 -8.88
CA LYS A 18 34.01 19.00 -9.31
C LYS A 18 34.00 17.69 -10.11
N ASP A 19 32.94 16.89 -10.03
CA ASP A 19 32.84 15.63 -10.76
C ASP A 19 31.58 15.60 -11.65
N LYS A 20 31.75 16.09 -12.88
CA LYS A 20 30.65 16.20 -13.86
C LYS A 20 30.01 14.85 -14.21
N ARG A 21 30.69 13.71 -13.98
CA ARG A 21 30.13 12.37 -14.23
C ARG A 21 29.18 11.94 -13.11
N GLU A 22 29.55 12.15 -11.86
CA GLU A 22 28.70 11.84 -10.71
C GLU A 22 27.50 12.79 -10.61
N LEU A 23 27.66 14.06 -10.99
CA LEU A 23 26.54 15.00 -11.07
C LEU A 23 25.50 14.59 -12.13
N LYS A 24 25.94 14.08 -13.28
CA LYS A 24 25.03 13.56 -14.32
C LYS A 24 24.27 12.33 -13.86
N LYS A 25 24.93 11.39 -13.16
CA LYS A 25 24.27 10.21 -12.58
C LYS A 25 23.24 10.63 -11.53
N LEU A 26 23.57 11.60 -10.68
CA LEU A 26 22.65 12.07 -9.65
C LEU A 26 21.44 12.81 -10.24
N ILE A 27 21.66 13.64 -11.27
CA ILE A 27 20.58 14.30 -12.02
C ILE A 27 19.70 13.25 -12.68
N GLN A 28 20.26 12.22 -13.31
CA GLN A 28 19.51 11.13 -13.92
C GLN A 28 18.70 10.33 -12.89
N VAL A 29 19.25 10.07 -11.71
CA VAL A 29 18.53 9.41 -10.60
C VAL A 29 17.41 10.28 -10.07
N VAL A 30 17.63 11.59 -9.92
CA VAL A 30 16.60 12.55 -9.48
C VAL A 30 15.52 12.72 -10.55
N GLU A 31 15.89 12.77 -11.83
CA GLU A 31 14.96 12.82 -12.97
C GLU A 31 14.17 11.52 -13.10
N GLN A 32 14.78 10.35 -12.87
CA GLN A 32 14.07 9.07 -12.81
C GLN A 32 13.13 9.00 -11.61
N ALA A 33 13.55 9.43 -10.42
CA ALA A 33 12.70 9.51 -9.24
C ALA A 33 11.53 10.50 -9.44
N TYR A 34 11.79 11.63 -10.10
CA TYR A 34 10.78 12.63 -10.45
C TYR A 34 9.84 12.14 -11.56
N ALA A 35 10.34 11.38 -12.53
CA ALA A 35 9.55 10.74 -13.58
C ALA A 35 8.66 9.62 -13.03
N ILE A 36 9.13 8.84 -12.06
CA ILE A 36 8.31 7.86 -11.32
C ILE A 36 7.19 8.60 -10.56
N SER A 37 7.49 9.76 -9.97
CA SER A 37 6.51 10.61 -9.30
C SER A 37 5.50 11.30 -10.25
N LEU A 38 5.82 11.45 -11.54
CA LEU A 38 4.96 12.08 -12.56
C LEU A 38 4.23 11.08 -13.46
N SER A 39 4.68 9.83 -13.47
CA SER A 39 4.00 8.75 -14.17
C SER A 39 2.63 8.54 -13.52
N PRO A 40 1.53 8.47 -14.29
CA PRO A 40 0.20 8.28 -13.70
C PRO A 40 0.25 7.00 -12.86
N PRO A 41 -0.31 6.95 -11.63
CA PRO A 41 -0.15 5.78 -10.77
C PRO A 41 -0.69 4.47 -11.37
N VAL A 42 -1.44 4.56 -12.47
CA VAL A 42 -2.16 3.51 -13.18
C VAL A 42 -1.55 3.30 -14.56
N SER A 43 -1.10 2.07 -14.85
CA SER A 43 -0.62 1.66 -16.17
C SER A 43 -1.77 1.28 -17.11
N GLU A 44 -2.80 0.60 -16.61
CA GLU A 44 -3.89 0.06 -17.42
C GLU A 44 -5.24 0.20 -16.72
N THR A 45 -6.32 0.23 -17.49
CA THR A 45 -7.68 0.42 -16.98
C THR A 45 -8.68 -0.34 -17.84
N TYR A 46 -9.63 -1.01 -17.17
CA TYR A 46 -10.65 -1.84 -17.79
C TYR A 46 -12.01 -1.56 -17.15
N ASP A 47 -13.01 -1.23 -17.97
CA ASP A 47 -14.39 -1.13 -17.52
C ASP A 47 -15.01 -2.53 -17.43
N ILE A 48 -15.69 -2.83 -16.31
CA ILE A 48 -16.30 -4.13 -16.08
C ILE A 48 -17.81 -3.97 -16.09
N ASN A 49 -18.46 -4.60 -17.07
CA ASN A 49 -19.91 -4.69 -17.12
C ASN A 49 -20.36 -5.81 -16.18
N HIS A 50 -21.13 -5.47 -15.15
CA HIS A 50 -21.69 -6.44 -14.22
C HIS A 50 -23.21 -6.60 -14.49
N PRO A 51 -23.71 -7.82 -14.73
CA PRO A 51 -25.09 -8.03 -15.21
C PRO A 51 -26.14 -8.14 -14.09
N ASP A 52 -25.85 -7.75 -12.86
CA ASP A 52 -26.78 -7.92 -11.72
C ASP A 52 -27.89 -6.87 -11.62
N GLY A 53 -27.92 -5.89 -12.54
CA GLY A 53 -28.91 -4.82 -12.54
C GLY A 53 -28.74 -3.82 -11.39
N SER A 54 -27.59 -3.81 -10.71
CA SER A 54 -27.27 -2.83 -9.68
C SER A 54 -26.70 -1.53 -10.26
N ASP A 55 -26.79 -0.44 -9.50
CA ASP A 55 -26.18 0.85 -9.82
C ASP A 55 -24.67 0.91 -9.53
N LYS A 56 -24.05 -0.25 -9.27
CA LYS A 56 -22.62 -0.34 -8.95
C LYS A 56 -21.78 -0.13 -10.19
N VAL A 57 -20.70 0.64 -10.04
CA VAL A 57 -19.72 0.86 -11.10
C VAL A 57 -18.44 0.12 -10.75
N TYR A 58 -17.98 -0.74 -11.67
CA TYR A 58 -16.78 -1.56 -11.50
C TYR A 58 -15.69 -1.11 -12.45
N LYS A 59 -14.47 -0.99 -11.94
CA LYS A 59 -13.30 -0.62 -12.72
C LYS A 59 -12.08 -1.39 -12.26
N SER A 60 -11.42 -2.08 -13.17
CA SER A 60 -10.12 -2.69 -12.88
C SER A 60 -9.01 -1.77 -13.35
N ILE A 61 -7.98 -1.61 -12.52
CA ILE A 61 -6.77 -0.87 -12.86
C ILE A 61 -5.54 -1.72 -12.54
N VAL A 62 -4.47 -1.53 -13.30
CA VAL A 62 -3.16 -2.08 -12.96
C VAL A 62 -2.26 -0.92 -12.58
N LEU A 63 -1.61 -1.01 -11.43
CA LEU A 63 -0.65 -0.02 -10.96
C LEU A 63 0.73 -0.29 -11.54
N HIS A 64 1.64 0.69 -11.47
CA HIS A 64 3.00 0.55 -12.00
C HIS A 64 3.84 -0.55 -11.33
N ASN A 65 3.55 -0.88 -10.07
CA ASN A 65 4.14 -2.02 -9.38
C ASN A 65 3.49 -3.37 -9.76
N LYS A 66 2.64 -3.39 -10.79
CA LYS A 66 1.88 -4.54 -11.30
C LYS A 66 0.79 -5.04 -10.36
N LEU A 67 0.45 -4.29 -9.31
CA LEU A 67 -0.70 -4.61 -8.48
C LEU A 67 -1.98 -4.38 -9.28
N THR A 68 -2.79 -5.42 -9.41
CA THR A 68 -4.14 -5.33 -10.00
C THR A 68 -5.14 -4.94 -8.92
N VAL A 69 -5.93 -3.90 -9.18
CA VAL A 69 -6.90 -3.35 -8.23
C VAL A 69 -8.28 -3.32 -8.87
N LEU A 70 -9.27 -3.87 -8.17
CA LEU A 70 -10.68 -3.74 -8.52
C LEU A 70 -11.31 -2.64 -7.67
N LEU A 71 -11.76 -1.57 -8.32
CA LEU A 71 -12.50 -0.48 -7.73
C LEU A 71 -14.00 -0.73 -7.91
N ILE A 72 -14.76 -0.60 -6.83
CA ILE A 72 -16.21 -0.77 -6.81
C ILE A 72 -16.80 0.49 -6.19
N SER A 73 -17.58 1.24 -6.97
CA SER A 73 -18.34 2.38 -6.48
C SER A 73 -19.79 1.95 -6.29
N ASP A 74 -20.22 1.88 -5.03
CA ASP A 74 -21.60 1.63 -4.63
C ASP A 74 -22.12 2.81 -3.80
N PRO A 75 -22.92 3.72 -4.39
CA PRO A 75 -23.50 4.85 -3.66
C PRO A 75 -24.42 4.42 -2.49
N SER A 76 -24.99 3.22 -2.55
CA SER A 76 -25.94 2.70 -1.57
C SER A 76 -25.28 2.01 -0.37
N ALA A 77 -23.97 1.71 -0.46
CA ALA A 77 -23.24 1.01 0.59
C ALA A 77 -23.34 1.74 1.94
N ALA A 78 -23.52 1.03 3.04
CA ALA A 78 -23.58 1.63 4.38
C ALA A 78 -22.17 1.93 4.94
N SER A 79 -21.18 1.13 4.54
CA SER A 79 -19.78 1.20 4.94
C SER A 79 -18.88 1.03 3.71
N ASN A 80 -17.62 1.41 3.83
CA ASN A 80 -16.61 1.13 2.82
C ASN A 80 -15.74 -0.04 3.27
N SER A 81 -15.17 -0.75 2.31
CA SER A 81 -14.32 -1.91 2.56
C SER A 81 -13.15 -1.94 1.59
N ALA A 82 -12.05 -2.54 2.01
CA ALA A 82 -10.94 -2.88 1.13
C ALA A 82 -10.43 -4.27 1.48
N ALA A 83 -9.85 -4.94 0.49
CA ALA A 83 -9.23 -6.24 0.64
C ALA A 83 -7.97 -6.33 -0.21
N MET A 84 -7.00 -7.12 0.26
CA MET A 84 -5.82 -7.50 -0.49
C MET A 84 -5.60 -9.01 -0.36
N SER A 85 -5.25 -9.62 -1.49
CA SER A 85 -4.79 -11.00 -1.54
C SER A 85 -3.34 -11.03 -1.96
N VAL A 86 -2.53 -11.75 -1.20
CA VAL A 86 -1.12 -12.02 -1.50
C VAL A 86 -1.02 -13.47 -1.93
N LYS A 87 -0.41 -13.73 -3.10
CA LYS A 87 -0.19 -15.09 -3.62
C LYS A 87 0.98 -15.76 -2.89
N PHE A 88 0.75 -16.04 -1.62
CA PHE A 88 1.63 -16.76 -0.71
C PHE A 88 0.74 -17.41 0.36
N GLY A 89 0.77 -18.73 0.48
CA GLY A 89 -0.07 -19.48 1.40
C GLY A 89 0.69 -20.57 2.16
N SER A 90 -0.02 -21.45 2.86
CA SER A 90 0.63 -22.51 3.65
C SER A 90 1.39 -23.55 2.81
N PHE A 91 1.10 -23.69 1.52
CA PHE A 91 1.90 -24.53 0.62
C PHE A 91 3.26 -23.94 0.27
N ASP A 92 3.46 -22.65 0.51
CA ASP A 92 4.74 -21.97 0.33
C ASP A 92 5.61 -22.00 1.60
N ASP A 93 5.12 -22.63 2.68
CA ASP A 93 5.88 -22.79 3.92
C ASP A 93 7.13 -23.65 3.67
N PRO A 94 8.31 -23.22 4.17
CA PRO A 94 9.49 -24.07 4.20
C PRO A 94 9.20 -25.40 4.92
N SER A 95 9.85 -26.47 4.46
CA SER A 95 9.65 -27.80 5.05
C SER A 95 10.08 -27.87 6.53
N ASP A 96 10.98 -26.99 6.95
CA ASP A 96 11.44 -26.84 8.33
C ASP A 96 10.68 -25.77 9.14
N MET A 97 9.73 -25.04 8.53
CA MET A 97 8.96 -23.96 9.17
C MET A 97 7.48 -23.97 8.74
N GLN A 98 6.79 -25.08 9.03
CA GLN A 98 5.34 -25.17 8.84
C GLN A 98 4.60 -24.17 9.75
N GLY A 99 3.61 -23.48 9.20
CA GLY A 99 2.86 -22.41 9.85
C GLY A 99 3.48 -21.01 9.69
N LEU A 100 4.54 -20.86 8.89
CA LEU A 100 5.19 -19.57 8.68
C LEU A 100 4.26 -18.57 8.00
N ALA A 101 3.50 -18.98 6.99
CA ALA A 101 2.50 -18.13 6.34
C ALA A 101 1.48 -17.60 7.36
N HIS A 102 0.90 -18.48 8.18
CA HIS A 102 -0.05 -18.06 9.21
C HIS A 102 0.58 -17.16 10.27
N LEU A 103 1.86 -17.38 10.62
CA LEU A 103 2.59 -16.48 11.50
C LEU A 103 2.79 -15.10 10.86
N ILE A 104 3.15 -15.04 9.57
CA ILE A 104 3.30 -13.78 8.82
C ILE A 104 1.97 -13.02 8.78
N GLU A 105 0.85 -13.70 8.54
CA GLU A 105 -0.49 -13.10 8.59
C GLU A 105 -0.72 -12.34 9.90
N HIS A 106 -0.40 -12.97 11.04
CA HIS A 106 -0.51 -12.32 12.34
C HIS A 106 0.46 -11.14 12.49
N MET A 107 1.70 -11.28 12.01
CA MET A 107 2.76 -10.26 12.14
C MET A 107 2.47 -9.02 11.29
N VAL A 108 1.82 -9.16 10.14
CA VAL A 108 1.47 -8.05 9.26
C VAL A 108 0.55 -7.03 9.96
N PHE A 109 -0.30 -7.48 10.89
CA PHE A 109 -1.11 -6.58 11.73
C PHE A 109 -0.38 -5.96 12.92
N SER A 110 0.79 -6.48 13.28
CA SER A 110 1.58 -5.98 14.41
C SER A 110 2.39 -4.73 14.09
N GLY A 111 2.29 -4.21 12.85
CA GLY A 111 2.81 -2.90 12.47
C GLY A 111 4.21 -2.95 11.86
N SER A 112 4.33 -2.42 10.65
CA SER A 112 5.58 -2.13 9.95
C SER A 112 5.75 -0.61 9.86
N THR A 113 6.21 0.05 10.92
CA THR A 113 7.14 1.22 10.91
C THR A 113 7.10 2.09 12.19
N ILE A 114 8.32 2.46 12.61
CA ILE A 114 8.88 3.47 13.53
C ILE A 114 7.99 4.49 14.29
N ASP A 115 6.76 4.83 13.88
CA ASP A 115 6.00 5.94 14.48
C ASP A 115 4.61 5.57 15.05
N GLY A 116 4.21 4.29 15.05
CA GLY A 116 2.92 3.82 15.57
C GLY A 116 3.02 2.49 16.32
N GLY A 117 2.27 2.32 17.40
CA GLY A 117 2.35 1.18 18.30
C GLY A 117 1.80 -0.12 17.69
N GLU A 118 2.24 -1.26 18.25
CA GLU A 118 1.58 -2.56 18.03
C GLU A 118 0.08 -2.40 18.38
N ASN A 119 -0.80 -2.60 17.39
CA ASN A 119 -2.30 -2.52 17.42
C ASN A 119 -2.98 -1.28 16.81
N ASP A 120 -2.25 -0.29 16.29
CA ASP A 120 -2.86 0.97 15.83
C ASP A 120 -3.96 0.77 14.75
N PHE A 121 -3.80 -0.16 13.81
CA PHE A 121 -4.79 -0.37 12.75
C PHE A 121 -6.08 -1.04 13.22
N LYS A 122 -5.98 -2.16 13.96
CA LYS A 122 -7.15 -2.89 14.45
C LYS A 122 -7.96 -2.03 15.42
N ASP A 123 -7.28 -1.31 16.30
CA ASP A 123 -7.92 -0.39 17.25
C ASP A 123 -8.58 0.78 16.52
N PHE A 124 -7.90 1.37 15.54
CA PHE A 124 -8.47 2.43 14.71
C PHE A 124 -9.75 1.97 14.00
N VAL A 125 -9.73 0.81 13.34
CA VAL A 125 -10.90 0.27 12.64
C VAL A 125 -12.04 -0.01 13.62
N GLY A 126 -11.76 -0.66 14.75
CA GLY A 126 -12.76 -1.00 15.77
C GLY A 126 -13.40 0.24 16.41
N MET A 127 -12.61 1.29 16.71
CA MET A 127 -13.12 2.56 17.26
C MET A 127 -14.06 3.30 16.31
N HIS A 128 -13.97 3.03 15.00
CA HIS A 128 -14.75 3.68 13.96
C HIS A 128 -15.80 2.74 13.34
N GLY A 129 -16.26 1.75 14.10
CA GLY A 129 -17.39 0.89 13.74
C GLY A 129 -17.11 -0.05 12.57
N GLY A 130 -15.85 -0.48 12.44
CA GLY A 130 -15.41 -1.42 11.42
C GLY A 130 -14.88 -2.71 12.00
N ASP A 131 -14.60 -3.67 11.11
CA ASP A 131 -14.01 -4.97 11.44
C ASP A 131 -12.82 -5.27 10.53
N VAL A 132 -11.88 -6.06 11.03
CA VAL A 132 -10.70 -6.52 10.30
C VAL A 132 -10.72 -8.04 10.20
N PHE A 133 -10.45 -8.57 9.01
CA PHE A 133 -10.38 -10.00 8.77
C PHE A 133 -9.09 -10.35 8.01
N ALA A 134 -8.50 -11.49 8.37
CA ALA A 134 -7.47 -12.12 7.57
C ALA A 134 -7.59 -13.63 7.64
N ASN A 135 -7.01 -14.28 6.64
CA ASN A 135 -6.96 -15.73 6.55
C ASN A 135 -5.72 -16.18 5.79
N THR A 136 -5.19 -17.31 6.19
CA THR A 136 -4.13 -18.03 5.47
C THR A 136 -4.72 -19.28 4.84
N GLU A 137 -4.77 -19.29 3.51
CA GLU A 137 -5.20 -20.42 2.70
C GLU A 137 -3.98 -21.17 2.15
N PRO A 138 -4.16 -22.34 1.51
CA PRO A 138 -3.05 -23.08 0.93
C PRO A 138 -2.20 -22.30 -0.09
N GLU A 139 -2.83 -21.49 -0.95
CA GLU A 139 -2.15 -20.81 -2.07
C GLU A 139 -2.10 -19.28 -1.93
N TYR A 140 -2.78 -18.71 -0.94
CA TYR A 140 -2.85 -17.28 -0.76
C TYR A 140 -3.15 -16.88 0.68
N MET A 141 -2.90 -15.61 0.97
CA MET A 141 -3.25 -14.96 2.22
C MET A 141 -4.16 -13.77 1.92
N GLY A 142 -5.27 -13.69 2.64
CA GLY A 142 -6.25 -12.62 2.50
C GLY A 142 -6.19 -11.67 3.67
N PHE A 143 -6.34 -10.38 3.39
CA PHE A 143 -6.48 -9.31 4.38
C PHE A 143 -7.62 -8.40 3.95
N SER A 144 -8.48 -8.00 4.87
CA SER A 144 -9.58 -7.09 4.57
C SER A 144 -10.04 -6.32 5.80
N PHE A 145 -10.73 -5.21 5.55
CA PHE A 145 -11.45 -4.48 6.58
C PHE A 145 -12.71 -3.84 6.04
N THR A 146 -13.64 -3.58 6.94
CA THR A 146 -14.81 -2.71 6.74
C THR A 146 -14.69 -1.53 7.68
N ILE A 147 -15.22 -0.35 7.31
CA ILE A 147 -15.23 0.83 8.18
C ILE A 147 -16.31 1.83 7.73
N VAL A 148 -16.76 2.67 8.64
CA VAL A 148 -17.62 3.82 8.32
C VAL A 148 -16.94 4.74 7.30
N LYS A 149 -17.73 5.25 6.35
CA LYS A 149 -17.28 5.99 5.15
C LYS A 149 -16.28 7.10 5.44
N ASP A 150 -16.54 7.89 6.48
CA ASP A 150 -15.75 9.08 6.82
C ASP A 150 -14.31 8.75 7.22
N HIS A 151 -14.04 7.53 7.67
CA HIS A 151 -12.74 7.07 8.13
C HIS A 151 -12.01 6.18 7.12
N PHE A 152 -12.64 5.88 5.98
CA PHE A 152 -12.10 4.94 5.00
C PHE A 152 -10.74 5.35 4.43
N LYS A 153 -10.54 6.64 4.13
CA LYS A 153 -9.27 7.12 3.59
C LYS A 153 -8.10 6.88 4.56
N ALA A 154 -8.30 7.18 5.84
CA ALA A 154 -7.29 6.98 6.87
C ALA A 154 -7.01 5.49 7.08
N ALA A 155 -8.06 4.66 7.19
CA ALA A 155 -7.91 3.22 7.30
C ALA A 155 -7.19 2.60 6.09
N LEU A 156 -7.50 3.06 4.87
CA LEU A 156 -6.86 2.56 3.66
C LEU A 156 -5.36 2.92 3.62
N GLU A 157 -4.98 4.11 4.08
CA GLU A 157 -3.57 4.52 4.20
C GLU A 157 -2.81 3.66 5.22
N MET A 158 -3.40 3.41 6.39
CA MET A 158 -2.84 2.51 7.39
C MET A 158 -2.72 1.08 6.86
N PHE A 159 -3.77 0.58 6.19
CA PHE A 159 -3.80 -0.73 5.57
C PHE A 159 -2.72 -0.89 4.50
N ALA A 160 -2.54 0.10 3.63
CA ALA A 160 -1.50 0.06 2.60
C ALA A 160 -0.08 0.02 3.18
N ASN A 161 0.17 0.72 4.30
CA ASN A 161 1.47 0.74 4.96
C ASN A 161 1.88 -0.62 5.56
N MET A 162 0.93 -1.52 5.80
CA MET A 162 1.21 -2.88 6.29
C MET A 162 1.99 -3.74 5.26
N PHE A 163 2.10 -3.29 4.00
CA PHE A 163 2.67 -4.05 2.89
C PHE A 163 3.81 -3.32 2.16
N ASN A 164 4.35 -2.27 2.77
CA ASN A 164 5.41 -1.42 2.20
C ASN A 164 6.75 -1.67 2.91
#